data_AF-A0A6B3EMF3-F1
#
_entry.id   AF-A0A6B3EMF3-F1
#
_cell.length_a   1.000
_cell.length_b   1.000
_cell.length_c   1.000
_cell.angle_alpha   90.00
_cell.angle_beta   90.00
_cell.angle_gamma   90.00
#
_symmetry.space_group_name_H-M   'P 1'
#
loop_
_entity.id
_entity.type
_entity.pdbx_description
1 polymer ?
#
loop_
_entity_poly.entity_id
_entity_poly.type
_entity_poly.pdbx_seq_one_letter_code
_entity_poly.pdbx_strand_id
1 'polypeptide(L)'
;RREVAAHEVCRAMGWDFVPLTVLREGPWGEAMTQLWIETSEDGGGLLALQDGEEPEEGWKAIGLAEVEEDRTALLVHRDDPRLRLLAVLDAVINNADRKGGHLLPTPEGRLHAIDHGVTFHTDNKLRTLLWGWAGDPLPPEALDALALLSEALDGPLTATLTPLLTEPEITALRSRVGTLRDTGIHPEPSDEWPAIPWPPV
;
A
#
# COMPACT_ATOMS: atom_id res chain seq x y z
N ARG A 1 7.04 8.53 12.75
CA ARG A 1 7.31 7.13 13.15
C ARG A 1 6.75 6.12 12.15
N ARG A 2 5.43 6.11 11.87
CA ARG A 2 4.83 5.15 10.91
C ARG A 2 5.39 5.20 9.50
N GLU A 3 5.63 6.40 8.98
CA GLU A 3 6.32 6.59 7.68
C GLU A 3 7.68 5.87 7.62
N VAL A 4 8.47 5.97 8.69
CA VAL A 4 9.77 5.33 8.79
C VAL A 4 9.60 3.81 8.92
N ALA A 5 8.62 3.35 9.69
CA ALA A 5 8.31 1.92 9.79
C ALA A 5 7.87 1.33 8.45
N ALA A 6 7.07 2.05 7.66
CA ALA A 6 6.66 1.64 6.32
C ALA A 6 7.86 1.55 5.37
N HIS A 7 8.79 2.50 5.44
CA HIS A 7 10.05 2.44 4.71
C HIS A 7 10.89 1.22 5.07
N GLU A 8 11.08 0.94 6.37
CA GLU A 8 11.88 -0.22 6.82
C GLU A 8 11.23 -1.56 6.45
N VAL A 9 9.90 -1.67 6.53
CA VAL A 9 9.16 -2.87 6.07
C VAL A 9 9.29 -3.05 4.56
N CYS A 10 9.08 -2.00 3.78
CA CYS A 10 9.22 -2.04 2.32
C CYS A 10 10.65 -2.46 1.90
N ARG A 11 11.66 -1.90 2.56
CA ARG A 11 13.07 -2.26 2.34
C ARG A 11 13.37 -3.71 2.72
N ALA A 12 12.80 -4.21 3.82
CA ALA A 12 12.97 -5.60 4.25
C ALA A 12 12.28 -6.61 3.31
N MET A 13 11.24 -6.19 2.60
CA MET A 13 10.62 -6.95 1.51
C MET A 13 11.47 -6.96 0.23
N GLY A 14 12.59 -6.21 0.19
CA GLY A 14 13.45 -6.07 -0.99
C GLY A 14 12.94 -5.06 -2.01
N TRP A 15 12.04 -4.16 -1.61
CA TRP A 15 11.41 -3.18 -2.50
C TRP A 15 11.83 -1.74 -2.19
N ASP A 16 11.58 -0.84 -3.14
CA ASP A 16 11.87 0.60 -3.05
C ASP A 16 10.63 1.48 -3.28
N PHE A 17 9.42 0.93 -3.10
CA PHE A 17 8.16 1.68 -3.24
C PHE A 17 8.08 2.87 -2.29
N VAL A 18 8.47 2.72 -1.02
CA VAL A 18 8.45 3.83 -0.05
C VAL A 18 9.77 4.60 -0.15
N PRO A 19 9.75 5.90 -0.52
CA PRO A 19 10.97 6.71 -0.59
C PRO A 19 11.77 6.67 0.70
N LEU A 20 13.08 6.91 0.61
CA LEU A 20 13.96 6.96 1.78
C LEU A 20 13.35 7.88 2.85
N THR A 21 13.01 7.29 3.99
CA THR A 21 12.34 8.00 5.08
C THR A 21 13.09 7.74 6.38
N VAL A 22 13.59 8.80 7.01
CA VAL A 22 14.48 8.73 8.17
C VAL A 22 14.01 9.64 9.29
N LEU A 23 14.27 9.26 10.54
CA LEU A 23 14.12 10.17 11.68
C LEU A 23 15.32 11.14 11.75
N ARG A 24 15.04 12.37 12.14
CA ARG A 24 15.98 13.45 12.34
C ARG A 24 15.58 14.26 13.56
N GLU A 25 16.57 14.58 14.39
CA GLU A 25 16.41 15.60 15.43
C GLU A 25 16.43 16.98 14.79
N GLY A 26 15.46 17.81 15.17
CA GLY A 26 15.34 19.20 14.73
C GLY A 26 15.15 20.16 15.90
N PRO A 27 15.11 21.48 15.64
CA PRO A 27 14.94 22.49 16.68
C PRO A 27 13.63 22.37 17.47
N TRP A 28 12.65 21.63 16.94
CA TRP A 28 11.33 21.40 17.54
C TRP A 28 11.11 19.94 17.97
N GLY A 29 12.18 19.15 18.07
CA GLY A 29 12.15 17.73 18.42
C GLY A 29 12.31 16.80 17.22
N GLU A 30 12.18 15.50 17.49
CA GLU A 30 12.29 14.45 16.49
C GLU A 30 11.17 14.53 15.45
N ALA A 31 11.53 14.52 14.18
CA ALA A 31 10.61 14.43 13.05
C ALA A 31 11.15 13.45 11.99
N MET A 32 10.30 13.07 11.04
CA MET A 32 10.75 12.31 9.87
C MET A 32 11.04 13.26 8.70
N THR A 33 12.03 12.91 7.88
CA THR A 33 12.27 13.51 6.58
C THR A 33 12.21 12.42 5.52
N GLN A 34 11.50 12.68 4.43
CA GLN A 34 11.32 11.76 3.31
C GLN A 34 11.95 12.35 2.05
N LEU A 35 12.59 11.51 1.24
CA LEU A 35 13.16 11.89 -0.05
C LEU A 35 12.05 12.39 -0.99
N TRP A 36 12.28 13.55 -1.59
CA TRP A 36 11.38 14.10 -2.63
C TRP A 36 11.48 13.27 -3.91
N ILE A 37 10.33 12.98 -4.52
CA ILE A 37 10.22 12.22 -5.76
C ILE A 37 9.63 13.13 -6.84
N GLU A 38 10.34 13.25 -7.96
CA GLU A 38 9.81 13.88 -9.17
C GLU A 38 8.87 12.91 -9.88
N THR A 39 7.63 13.33 -10.11
CA THR A 39 6.59 12.51 -10.76
C THR A 39 6.48 12.81 -12.24
N SER A 40 5.95 11.85 -13.02
CA SER A 40 5.56 12.13 -14.40
C SER A 40 4.43 13.17 -14.45
N GLU A 41 4.44 14.03 -15.48
CA GLU A 41 3.47 15.13 -15.63
C GLU A 41 2.02 14.63 -15.81
N ASP A 42 1.85 13.41 -16.30
CA ASP A 42 0.56 12.78 -16.56
C ASP A 42 0.05 11.91 -15.39
N GLY A 43 0.78 11.87 -14.26
CA GLY A 43 0.45 10.99 -13.13
C GLY A 43 0.47 9.50 -13.48
N GLY A 44 1.09 9.13 -14.60
CA GLY A 44 1.27 7.76 -15.11
C GLY A 44 0.00 7.06 -15.57
N GLY A 45 -1.15 7.74 -15.61
CA GLY A 45 -2.42 7.16 -16.07
C GLY A 45 -2.80 5.87 -15.33
N LEU A 46 -2.48 5.79 -14.03
CA LEU A 46 -2.63 4.58 -13.22
C LEU A 46 -4.06 4.35 -12.74
N LEU A 47 -4.88 5.40 -12.68
CA LEU A 47 -6.28 5.39 -12.26
C LEU A 47 -7.15 6.09 -13.30
N ALA A 48 -8.39 5.65 -13.44
CA ALA A 48 -9.38 6.29 -14.30
C ALA A 48 -10.81 6.06 -13.79
N LEU A 49 -11.73 6.90 -14.26
CA LEU A 49 -13.17 6.64 -14.21
C LEU A 49 -13.62 6.22 -15.61
N GLN A 50 -14.39 5.14 -15.69
CA GLN A 50 -14.94 4.60 -16.94
C GLN A 50 -16.47 4.58 -16.89
N ASP A 51 -17.14 4.91 -18.00
CA ASP A 51 -18.61 4.99 -18.07
C ASP A 51 -19.31 3.63 -18.09
N GLY A 52 -18.56 2.52 -18.20
CA GLY A 52 -19.09 1.15 -18.22
C GLY A 52 -19.10 0.47 -16.85
N GLU A 53 -19.81 -0.66 -16.73
CA GLU A 53 -19.84 -1.49 -15.52
C GLU A 53 -18.67 -2.49 -15.45
N GLU A 54 -18.04 -2.78 -16.59
CA GLU A 54 -16.88 -3.67 -16.72
C GLU A 54 -15.63 -2.86 -17.09
N PRO A 55 -14.44 -3.22 -16.55
CA PRO A 55 -13.22 -2.53 -16.88
C PRO A 55 -12.77 -2.80 -18.32
N GLU A 56 -12.32 -1.77 -19.02
CA GLU A 56 -11.67 -1.92 -20.33
C GLU A 56 -10.39 -2.79 -20.25
N GLU A 57 -9.92 -3.30 -21.40
CA GLU A 57 -8.69 -4.09 -21.45
C GLU A 57 -7.49 -3.34 -20.84
N GLY A 58 -6.72 -4.04 -19.98
CA GLY A 58 -5.59 -3.47 -19.25
C GLY A 58 -5.97 -2.69 -17.99
N TRP A 59 -7.23 -2.75 -17.56
CA TRP A 59 -7.73 -2.17 -16.31
C TRP A 59 -8.35 -3.23 -15.40
N LYS A 60 -8.35 -2.95 -14.11
CA LYS A 60 -9.01 -3.73 -13.08
C LYS A 60 -10.01 -2.85 -12.31
N ALA A 61 -11.19 -3.39 -12.05
CA ALA A 61 -12.24 -2.72 -11.30
C ALA A 61 -11.86 -2.55 -9.82
N ILE A 62 -12.10 -1.37 -9.26
CA ILE A 62 -12.02 -1.10 -7.82
C ILE A 62 -13.42 -1.12 -7.23
N GLY A 63 -14.34 -0.41 -7.87
CA GLY A 63 -15.73 -0.26 -7.44
C GLY A 63 -16.41 0.89 -8.18
N LEU A 64 -17.72 1.02 -8.00
CA LEU A 64 -18.47 2.15 -8.54
C LEU A 64 -18.21 3.41 -7.71
N ALA A 65 -18.00 4.53 -8.38
CA ALA A 65 -17.85 5.86 -7.78
C ALA A 65 -18.96 6.79 -8.28
N GLU A 66 -19.51 7.62 -7.39
CA GLU A 66 -20.43 8.69 -7.76
C GLU A 66 -19.64 9.86 -8.36
N VAL A 67 -20.05 10.31 -9.55
CA VAL A 67 -19.36 11.38 -10.30
C VAL A 67 -20.20 12.66 -10.36
N GLU A 68 -21.52 12.52 -10.45
CA GLU A 68 -22.53 13.58 -10.44
C GLU A 68 -23.79 13.05 -9.72
N GLU A 69 -24.73 13.92 -9.34
CA GLU A 69 -26.05 13.49 -8.85
C GLU A 69 -26.68 12.53 -9.89
N ASP A 70 -26.91 11.28 -9.48
CA ASP A 70 -27.45 10.18 -10.29
C ASP A 70 -26.55 9.60 -11.42
N ARG A 71 -25.25 9.92 -11.46
CA ARG A 71 -24.30 9.26 -12.37
C ARG A 71 -23.19 8.53 -11.63
N THR A 72 -23.07 7.22 -11.88
CA THR A 72 -21.96 6.39 -11.40
C THR A 72 -21.00 6.09 -12.54
N ALA A 73 -19.71 5.99 -12.23
CA ALA A 73 -18.67 5.51 -13.13
C ALA A 73 -17.85 4.44 -12.40
N LEU A 74 -17.30 3.50 -13.15
CA LEU A 74 -16.40 2.50 -12.61
C LEU A 74 -15.03 3.13 -12.35
N LEU A 75 -14.62 3.14 -11.08
CA LEU A 75 -13.27 3.48 -10.69
C LEU A 75 -12.37 2.27 -10.95
N VAL A 76 -11.32 2.49 -11.73
CA VAL A 76 -10.38 1.44 -12.14
C VAL A 76 -8.93 1.83 -11.87
N HIS A 77 -8.08 0.82 -11.67
CA HIS A 77 -6.62 0.98 -11.74
C HIS A 77 -6.03 0.13 -12.87
N ARG A 78 -4.84 0.51 -13.34
CA ARG A 78 -4.11 -0.27 -14.35
C ARG A 78 -3.78 -1.67 -13.84
N ASP A 79 -3.86 -2.66 -14.72
CA ASP A 79 -3.31 -4.01 -14.45
C ASP A 79 -1.78 -3.97 -14.57
N ASP A 80 -1.15 -3.27 -13.63
CA ASP A 80 0.29 -3.01 -13.58
C ASP A 80 0.95 -3.90 -12.51
N PRO A 81 1.98 -4.69 -12.85
CA PRO A 81 2.68 -5.53 -11.88
C PRO A 81 3.23 -4.77 -10.67
N ARG A 82 3.64 -3.50 -10.84
CA ARG A 82 4.15 -2.64 -9.75
C ARG A 82 3.04 -2.30 -8.77
N LEU A 83 1.84 -1.98 -9.27
CA LEU A 83 0.67 -1.74 -8.43
C LEU A 83 0.22 -3.01 -7.70
N ARG A 84 0.32 -4.17 -8.35
CA ARG A 84 -0.01 -5.45 -7.72
C ARG A 84 0.89 -5.76 -6.54
N LEU A 85 2.20 -5.52 -6.67
CA LEU A 85 3.15 -5.68 -5.55
C LEU A 85 2.91 -4.62 -4.46
N LEU A 86 2.61 -3.37 -4.84
CA LEU A 86 2.25 -2.32 -3.88
C LEU A 86 0.98 -2.66 -3.08
N ALA A 87 0.00 -3.32 -3.69
CA ALA A 87 -1.20 -3.80 -2.99
C ALA A 87 -0.85 -4.80 -1.87
N VAL A 88 0.19 -5.62 -2.07
CA VAL A 88 0.71 -6.52 -1.03
C VAL A 88 1.38 -5.73 0.08
N LEU A 89 2.16 -4.69 -0.24
CA LEU A 89 2.73 -3.80 0.79
C LEU A 89 1.61 -3.16 1.63
N ASP A 90 0.57 -2.62 0.98
CA ASP A 90 -0.58 -2.03 1.65
C ASP A 90 -1.27 -3.02 2.59
N ALA A 91 -1.44 -4.28 2.17
CA ALA A 91 -2.00 -5.35 3.01
C ALA A 91 -1.10 -5.68 4.21
N VAL A 92 0.21 -5.78 4.00
CA VAL A 92 1.20 -6.05 5.06
C VAL A 92 1.18 -4.95 6.13
N ILE A 93 1.28 -3.69 5.70
CA ILE A 93 1.31 -2.55 6.61
C ILE A 93 -0.10 -2.12 7.06
N ASN A 94 -1.16 -2.75 6.54
CA ASN A 94 -2.55 -2.40 6.84
C ASN A 94 -2.83 -0.91 6.57
N ASN A 95 -2.54 -0.47 5.34
CA ASN A 95 -2.73 0.91 4.92
C ASN A 95 -4.21 1.26 4.83
N ALA A 96 -4.65 2.23 5.63
CA ALA A 96 -6.05 2.61 5.72
C ALA A 96 -6.41 3.85 4.86
N ASP A 97 -5.49 4.27 3.98
CA ASP A 97 -5.68 5.50 3.20
C ASP A 97 -4.96 5.53 1.85
N ARG A 98 -4.80 4.41 1.12
CA ARG A 98 -4.14 4.44 -0.21
C ARG A 98 -5.03 5.10 -1.28
N LYS A 99 -4.76 6.36 -1.58
CA LYS A 99 -5.42 7.17 -2.61
C LYS A 99 -4.58 7.33 -3.87
N GLY A 100 -5.20 7.87 -4.93
CA GLY A 100 -4.52 8.11 -6.20
C GLY A 100 -3.35 9.09 -6.10
N GLY A 101 -3.53 10.19 -5.37
CA GLY A 101 -2.48 11.17 -5.11
C GLY A 101 -1.28 10.63 -4.29
N HIS A 102 -1.35 9.40 -3.79
CA HIS A 102 -0.26 8.76 -3.06
C HIS A 102 0.64 7.92 -3.97
N LEU A 103 0.26 7.72 -5.24
CA LEU A 103 1.01 6.98 -6.24
C LEU A 103 1.86 7.95 -7.05
N LEU A 104 3.17 7.74 -7.04
CA LEU A 104 4.17 8.62 -7.63
C LEU A 104 4.94 7.88 -8.73
N PRO A 105 4.38 7.71 -9.94
CA PRO A 105 5.13 7.18 -11.07
C PRO A 105 6.21 8.18 -11.49
N THR A 106 7.41 7.70 -11.79
CA THR A 106 8.53 8.54 -12.21
C THR A 106 8.77 8.44 -13.72
N PRO A 107 9.40 9.45 -14.35
CA PRO A 107 9.78 9.40 -15.76
C PRO A 107 10.67 8.20 -16.14
N GLU A 108 11.43 7.67 -15.17
CA GLU A 108 12.30 6.50 -15.33
C GLU A 108 11.54 5.16 -15.25
N GLY A 109 10.20 5.21 -15.14
CA GLY A 109 9.36 4.02 -15.07
C GLY A 109 9.33 3.36 -13.69
N ARG A 110 9.77 4.04 -12.63
CA ARG A 110 9.58 3.58 -11.25
C ARG A 110 8.20 3.97 -10.73
N LEU A 111 7.79 3.31 -9.66
CA LEU A 111 6.61 3.67 -8.89
C LEU A 111 7.04 3.86 -7.45
N HIS A 112 6.80 5.05 -6.90
CA HIS A 112 6.87 5.29 -5.47
C HIS A 112 5.46 5.44 -4.90
N ALA A 113 5.36 5.24 -3.60
CA ALA A 113 4.15 5.45 -2.83
C ALA A 113 4.47 6.29 -1.59
N ILE A 114 3.59 7.21 -1.23
CA ILE A 114 3.74 8.07 -0.05
C ILE A 114 2.52 7.98 0.86
N ASP A 115 2.53 8.77 1.94
CA ASP A 115 1.48 8.89 2.94
C ASP A 115 1.13 7.55 3.62
N HIS A 116 2.03 7.11 4.48
CA HIS A 116 1.88 5.92 5.32
C HIS A 116 1.58 6.29 6.77
N GLY A 117 1.06 7.50 7.02
CA GLY A 117 0.70 7.98 8.35
C GLY A 117 -0.41 7.16 9.02
N VAL A 118 -1.28 6.52 8.22
CA VAL A 118 -2.45 5.76 8.68
C VAL A 118 -2.26 4.26 8.40
N THR A 119 -1.28 3.67 9.08
CA THR A 119 -0.84 2.27 8.89
C THR A 119 -0.63 1.56 10.24
N PHE A 120 -0.35 0.26 10.17
CA PHE A 120 0.02 -0.64 11.26
C PHE A 120 -1.03 -0.82 12.35
N HIS A 121 -2.29 -0.44 12.11
CA HIS A 121 -3.38 -0.72 13.03
C HIS A 121 -3.44 -2.21 13.38
N THR A 122 -3.79 -2.51 14.62
CA THR A 122 -4.02 -3.88 15.09
C THR A 122 -5.27 -4.47 14.45
N ASP A 123 -6.33 -3.66 14.37
CA ASP A 123 -7.58 -4.02 13.68
C ASP A 123 -7.35 -3.97 12.17
N ASN A 124 -8.03 -4.83 11.41
CA ASN A 124 -7.98 -4.77 9.95
C ASN A 124 -8.70 -3.50 9.47
N LYS A 125 -7.91 -2.53 8.98
CA LYS A 125 -8.40 -1.23 8.50
C LYS A 125 -7.93 -0.96 7.08
N LEU A 126 -7.55 -2.00 6.34
CA LEU A 126 -7.04 -1.88 4.98
C LEU A 126 -8.08 -1.17 4.10
N ARG A 127 -7.68 -0.04 3.54
CA ARG A 127 -8.47 0.75 2.59
C ARG A 127 -7.55 1.24 1.49
N THR A 128 -7.78 0.77 0.27
CA THR A 128 -6.88 1.00 -0.84
C THR A 128 -7.64 1.14 -2.16
N LEU A 129 -7.05 1.83 -3.11
CA LEU A 129 -7.51 1.82 -4.51
C LEU A 129 -6.96 0.64 -5.31
N LEU A 130 -6.29 -0.33 -4.68
CA LEU A 130 -5.65 -1.45 -5.36
C LEU A 130 -6.42 -2.77 -5.17
N TRP A 131 -7.75 -2.68 -5.06
CA TRP A 131 -8.63 -3.84 -4.84
C TRP A 131 -8.86 -4.72 -6.08
N GLY A 132 -8.38 -4.35 -7.26
CA GLY A 132 -8.66 -5.08 -8.50
C GLY A 132 -8.04 -6.46 -8.61
N TRP A 133 -7.25 -6.88 -7.61
CA TRP A 133 -6.76 -8.24 -7.44
C TRP A 133 -7.32 -8.91 -6.17
N ALA A 134 -8.34 -8.36 -5.51
CA ALA A 134 -8.94 -8.99 -4.33
C ALA A 134 -9.35 -10.44 -4.63
N GLY A 135 -8.93 -11.37 -3.78
CA GLY A 135 -9.18 -12.81 -3.97
C GLY A 135 -8.30 -13.50 -5.02
N ASP A 136 -7.52 -12.76 -5.83
CA ASP A 136 -6.57 -13.36 -6.77
C ASP A 136 -5.35 -13.95 -6.03
N PRO A 137 -4.70 -14.99 -6.59
CA PRO A 137 -3.43 -15.47 -6.08
C PRO A 137 -2.37 -14.36 -6.03
N LEU A 138 -1.51 -14.38 -5.00
CA LEU A 138 -0.34 -13.51 -4.95
C LEU A 138 0.66 -13.89 -6.05
N PRO A 139 1.34 -12.92 -6.68
CA PRO A 139 2.41 -13.22 -7.61
C PRO A 139 3.60 -13.86 -6.88
N PRO A 140 4.40 -14.74 -7.53
CA PRO A 140 5.56 -15.39 -6.91
C PRO A 140 6.53 -14.41 -6.24
N GLU A 141 6.76 -13.26 -6.87
CA GLU A 141 7.63 -12.20 -6.35
C GLU A 141 7.13 -11.63 -5.01
N ALA A 142 5.81 -11.61 -4.79
CA ALA A 142 5.24 -11.22 -3.50
C ALA A 142 5.44 -12.29 -2.43
N LEU A 143 5.34 -13.58 -2.79
CA LEU A 143 5.57 -14.69 -1.86
C LEU A 143 7.03 -14.71 -1.40
N ASP A 144 7.98 -14.48 -2.31
CA ASP A 144 9.40 -14.35 -2.00
C ASP A 144 9.66 -13.17 -1.04
N ALA A 145 9.06 -12.01 -1.33
CA ALA A 145 9.18 -10.82 -0.49
C ALA A 145 8.57 -11.02 0.92
N LEU A 146 7.43 -11.73 1.01
CA LEU A 146 6.81 -12.06 2.29
C LEU A 146 7.66 -13.06 3.10
N ALA A 147 8.32 -14.01 2.46
CA ALA A 147 9.27 -14.91 3.12
C ALA A 147 10.46 -14.13 3.70
N LEU A 148 11.08 -13.24 2.92
CA LEU A 148 12.16 -12.35 3.38
C LEU A 148 11.72 -11.50 4.56
N LEU A 149 10.52 -10.89 4.48
CA LEU A 149 9.98 -10.08 5.56
C LEU A 149 9.71 -10.90 6.83
N SER A 150 9.19 -12.12 6.70
CA SER A 150 8.96 -13.01 7.83
C SER A 150 10.26 -13.32 8.57
N GLU A 151 11.31 -13.68 7.85
CA GLU A 151 12.65 -13.93 8.44
C GLU A 151 13.23 -12.66 9.08
N ALA A 152 13.10 -11.52 8.40
CA ALA A 152 13.59 -10.24 8.92
C ALA A 152 12.88 -9.83 10.21
N LEU A 153 11.55 -10.05 10.27
CA LEU A 153 10.76 -9.82 11.47
C LEU A 153 11.25 -10.72 12.61
N ASP A 154 11.52 -12.01 12.39
CA ASP A 154 12.11 -12.89 13.41
C ASP A 154 13.55 -12.52 13.82
N GLY A 155 14.19 -11.61 13.09
CA GLY A 155 15.53 -11.13 13.35
C GLY A 155 15.62 -9.60 13.56
N PRO A 156 16.59 -8.93 12.90
CA PRO A 156 17.00 -7.57 13.25
C PRO A 156 15.94 -6.50 12.97
N LEU A 157 14.98 -6.74 12.07
CA LEU A 157 13.94 -5.76 11.76
C LEU A 157 13.06 -5.46 12.96
N THR A 158 12.79 -6.44 13.84
CA THR A 158 12.00 -6.19 15.05
C THR A 158 12.64 -5.13 15.92
N ALA A 159 13.97 -5.19 16.12
CA ALA A 159 14.68 -4.19 16.91
C ALA A 159 14.59 -2.78 16.28
N THR A 160 14.59 -2.70 14.95
CA THR A 160 14.37 -1.45 14.21
C THR A 160 12.93 -0.92 14.36
N LEU A 161 11.94 -1.80 14.40
CA LEU A 161 10.52 -1.43 14.51
C LEU A 161 10.07 -1.14 15.95
N THR A 162 10.66 -1.75 16.97
CA THR A 162 10.31 -1.53 18.39
C THR A 162 10.27 -0.06 18.83
N PRO A 163 11.20 0.84 18.43
CA PRO A 163 11.08 2.26 18.77
C PRO A 163 10.01 3.01 17.95
N LEU A 164 9.52 2.43 16.84
CA LEU A 164 8.60 3.07 15.90
C LEU A 164 7.13 2.65 16.10
N LEU A 165 6.91 1.41 16.50
CA LEU A 165 5.61 0.75 16.63
C LEU A 165 5.45 0.11 18.00
N THR A 166 4.22 -0.08 18.44
CA THR A 166 3.94 -0.80 19.69
C THR A 166 4.06 -2.32 19.50
N GLU A 167 4.27 -3.06 20.60
CA GLU A 167 4.34 -4.53 20.56
C GLU A 167 3.08 -5.19 19.96
N PRO A 168 1.84 -4.74 20.28
CA PRO A 168 0.64 -5.22 19.59
C PRO A 168 0.65 -4.97 18.08
N GLU A 169 1.14 -3.82 17.62
CA GLU A 169 1.22 -3.50 16.19
C GLU A 169 2.20 -4.40 15.45
N ILE A 170 3.36 -4.68 16.06
CA ILE A 170 4.36 -5.62 15.51
C ILE A 170 3.79 -7.04 15.48
N THR A 171 3.07 -7.45 16.52
CA THR A 171 2.39 -8.76 16.57
C THR A 171 1.35 -8.88 15.46
N ALA A 172 0.53 -7.84 15.26
CA ALA A 172 -0.46 -7.81 14.18
C ALA A 172 0.19 -7.81 12.79
N LEU A 173 1.31 -7.10 12.61
CA LEU A 173 2.11 -7.14 11.38
C LEU A 173 2.59 -8.57 11.07
N ARG A 174 3.18 -9.26 12.05
CA ARG A 174 3.60 -10.66 11.88
C ARG A 174 2.44 -11.58 11.51
N SER A 175 1.30 -11.41 12.18
CA SER A 175 0.09 -12.19 11.88
C SER A 175 -0.37 -11.97 10.44
N ARG A 176 -0.40 -10.72 9.96
CA ARG A 176 -0.78 -10.42 8.57
C ARG A 176 0.19 -11.04 7.56
N VAL A 177 1.49 -10.93 7.81
CA VAL A 177 2.52 -11.57 6.95
C VAL A 177 2.34 -13.08 6.92
N GLY A 178 2.11 -13.72 8.08
CA GLY A 178 1.83 -15.16 8.17
C GLY A 178 0.60 -15.55 7.35
N THR A 179 -0.54 -14.87 7.56
CA THR A 179 -1.77 -15.13 6.80
C THR A 179 -1.57 -15.02 5.30
N LEU A 180 -0.92 -13.95 4.81
CA LEU A 180 -0.68 -13.76 3.37
C LEU A 180 0.21 -14.86 2.78
N ARG A 181 1.20 -15.36 3.53
CA ARG A 181 2.06 -16.48 3.11
C ARG A 181 1.29 -17.80 3.08
N ASP A 182 0.46 -18.04 4.09
CA ASP A 182 -0.27 -19.30 4.24
C ASP A 182 -1.39 -19.42 3.19
N THR A 183 -2.10 -18.32 2.91
CA THR A 183 -3.18 -18.32 1.90
C THR A 183 -2.64 -18.17 0.49
N GLY A 184 -1.58 -17.38 0.30
CA GLY A 184 -1.06 -17.04 -1.01
C GLY A 184 -2.06 -16.25 -1.87
N ILE A 185 -2.98 -15.52 -1.24
CA ILE A 185 -4.10 -14.81 -1.89
C ILE A 185 -4.11 -13.34 -1.45
N HIS A 186 -4.39 -12.42 -2.37
CA HIS A 186 -4.66 -11.01 -2.08
C HIS A 186 -5.91 -10.89 -1.19
N PRO A 187 -5.89 -10.07 -0.12
CA PRO A 187 -7.02 -9.95 0.78
C PRO A 187 -8.25 -9.39 0.06
N GLU A 188 -9.43 -9.75 0.57
CA GLU A 188 -10.69 -9.11 0.21
C GLU A 188 -11.00 -7.94 1.17
N PRO A 189 -11.81 -6.95 0.76
CA PRO A 189 -12.23 -5.87 1.63
C PRO A 189 -12.99 -6.37 2.87
N SER A 190 -12.82 -5.65 3.99
CA SER A 190 -13.62 -5.88 5.20
C SER A 190 -15.00 -5.22 5.08
N ASP A 191 -16.03 -5.87 5.62
CA ASP A 191 -17.37 -5.31 5.75
C ASP A 191 -17.50 -4.30 6.91
N GLU A 192 -16.48 -4.18 7.77
CA GLU A 192 -16.54 -3.32 8.97
C GLU A 192 -16.35 -1.82 8.67
N TRP A 193 -15.69 -1.48 7.56
CA TRP A 193 -15.32 -0.11 7.18
C TRP A 193 -15.38 0.08 5.66
N PRO A 194 -15.56 1.30 5.14
CA PRO A 194 -15.53 1.53 3.69
C PRO A 194 -14.18 1.15 3.09
N ALA A 195 -14.18 0.19 2.16
CA ALA A 195 -12.98 -0.34 1.50
C ALA A 195 -12.17 0.71 0.72
N ILE A 196 -12.85 1.73 0.20
CA ILE A 196 -12.25 2.79 -0.62
C ILE A 196 -11.92 4.01 0.29
N PRO A 197 -10.70 4.56 0.22
CA PRO A 197 -10.35 5.78 0.93
C PRO A 197 -11.01 7.02 0.32
N TRP A 198 -11.25 8.05 1.13
CA TRP A 198 -11.92 9.29 0.70
C TRP A 198 -11.04 10.53 0.92
N PRO A 199 -10.95 11.47 -0.04
CA PRO A 199 -11.40 11.30 -1.43
C PRO A 199 -10.54 10.25 -2.14
N PRO A 200 -11.06 9.53 -3.15
CA PRO A 200 -10.29 8.51 -3.85
C PRO A 200 -9.17 9.12 -4.71
N VAL A 201 -9.46 10.22 -5.41
CA VAL A 201 -8.53 10.96 -6.28
C VAL A 201 -8.49 12.44 -5.93
#